data_AF-A0A8T0V420-F1
#
_entry.id   AF-A0A8T0V420-F1
#
_cell.length_a   1.000
_cell.length_b   1.000
_cell.length_c   1.000
_cell.angle_alpha   90.00
_cell.angle_beta   90.00
_cell.angle_gamma   90.00
#
_symmetry.space_group_name_H-M   'P 1'
#
loop_
_entity.id
_entity.type
_entity.pdbx_description
1 polymer ?
#
loop_
_entity_poly.entity_id
_entity_poly.type
_entity_poly.pdbx_seq_one_letter_code
_entity_poly.pdbx_strand_id
1 'polypeptide(L)'
;MPVVLSQPLRFCDNVVGLSCCDPAADAVLKEQFEALNVPASNPACATIVKAILCQRCIPSTTSPNPVNAGSIRPIPPRCTTPPPPSTSSSSQPQQEDAGTCLERLAGAATNLGMVAHPDGSGRAFLYTQDDGKVWLVAVPARGSGAALQVDGDGAIILDLAGSALRLTGLALHPEFTTNGRLFVSYTCDSAASPAFGGAGSFSSAAAGNGSRYQLVVEEFTTKGVDYGMGTHQARAAPTEVRGIFAMGLPPQLEDARGGQIFFRPGGDDGHLYLAVGRGDGAGGEASSPFSGKIIRFDVDHIPGNEPQIFASGLGD
;
A
#
# COMPACT_ATOMS: atom_id res chain seq x y z
N MET A 1 15.99 -20.47 -22.51
CA MET A 1 14.70 -21.07 -22.95
C MET A 1 14.24 -22.02 -21.85
N PRO A 2 12.93 -22.11 -21.55
CA PRO A 2 12.44 -22.98 -20.48
C PRO A 2 12.75 -24.45 -20.78
N VAL A 3 13.10 -25.19 -19.74
CA VAL A 3 13.42 -26.62 -19.74
C VAL A 3 12.40 -27.34 -18.86
N VAL A 4 11.94 -28.51 -19.31
CA VAL A 4 11.08 -29.39 -18.49
C VAL A 4 11.98 -30.28 -17.65
N LEU A 5 11.91 -30.12 -16.33
CA LEU A 5 12.65 -30.92 -15.38
C LEU A 5 11.89 -32.20 -15.06
N SER A 6 12.54 -33.36 -15.21
CA SER A 6 12.01 -34.66 -14.77
C SER A 6 12.30 -34.96 -13.30
N GLN A 7 13.22 -34.21 -12.68
CA GLN A 7 13.61 -34.32 -11.28
C GLN A 7 13.93 -32.92 -10.72
N PRO A 8 13.80 -32.70 -9.39
CA PRO A 8 14.17 -31.43 -8.78
C PRO A 8 15.65 -31.10 -8.99
N LEU A 9 15.94 -29.80 -9.08
CA LEU A 9 17.32 -29.30 -9.08
C LEU A 9 17.97 -29.55 -7.71
N ARG A 10 19.29 -29.77 -7.69
CA ARG A 10 20.02 -30.18 -6.48
C ARG A 10 20.39 -29.01 -5.57
N PHE A 11 20.62 -27.85 -6.16
CA PHE A 11 20.96 -26.65 -5.41
C PHE A 11 19.72 -25.80 -5.18
N CYS A 12 19.01 -25.41 -6.23
CA CYS A 12 17.85 -24.53 -6.09
C CYS A 12 16.55 -25.20 -5.64
N ASP A 13 16.54 -26.51 -5.42
CA ASP A 13 15.40 -27.31 -4.91
C ASP A 13 14.07 -27.05 -5.64
N ASN A 14 14.13 -26.51 -6.87
CA ASN A 14 12.94 -26.12 -7.62
C ASN A 14 12.10 -27.33 -7.98
N VAL A 15 10.78 -27.16 -7.90
CA VAL A 15 9.79 -28.22 -8.11
C VAL A 15 9.89 -28.77 -9.55
N VAL A 16 9.63 -30.08 -9.69
CA VAL A 16 9.47 -30.76 -10.98
C VAL A 16 8.48 -29.99 -11.86
N GLY A 17 8.87 -29.65 -13.09
CA GLY A 17 8.07 -28.81 -13.96
C GLY A 17 8.91 -27.92 -14.87
N LEU A 18 8.32 -26.80 -15.30
CA LEU A 18 8.97 -25.87 -16.21
C LEU A 18 9.93 -24.96 -15.44
N SER A 19 11.22 -24.98 -15.79
CA SER A 19 12.27 -24.16 -15.16
C SER A 19 13.09 -23.43 -16.20
N CYS A 20 13.72 -22.33 -15.80
CA CYS A 20 14.71 -21.63 -16.61
C CYS A 20 16.14 -22.15 -16.45
N CYS A 21 16.35 -23.10 -15.54
CA CYS A 21 17.63 -23.76 -15.32
C CYS A 21 17.53 -25.24 -15.66
N ASP A 22 18.58 -25.78 -16.25
CA ASP A 22 18.86 -27.21 -16.30
C ASP A 22 19.86 -27.58 -15.17
N PRO A 23 20.19 -28.87 -14.99
CA PRO A 23 21.15 -29.29 -13.97
C PRO A 23 22.55 -28.65 -14.09
N ALA A 24 22.97 -28.24 -15.30
CA ALA A 24 24.25 -27.57 -15.49
C ALA A 24 24.21 -26.11 -15.01
N ALA A 25 23.13 -25.38 -15.33
CA ALA A 25 22.91 -24.03 -14.84
C ALA A 25 22.72 -23.99 -13.31
N ASP A 26 22.06 -24.99 -12.72
CA ASP A 26 21.93 -25.15 -11.27
C ASP A 26 23.30 -25.34 -10.58
N ALA A 27 24.21 -26.10 -11.21
CA ALA A 27 25.58 -26.26 -10.71
C ALA A 27 26.37 -24.94 -10.77
N VAL A 28 26.20 -24.13 -11.81
CA VAL A 28 26.84 -22.79 -11.90
C VAL A 28 26.32 -21.86 -10.80
N LEU A 29 25.03 -21.88 -10.48
CA LEU A 29 24.48 -21.08 -9.37
C LEU A 29 25.01 -21.54 -8.01
N LYS A 30 25.24 -22.86 -7.85
CA LYS A 30 25.89 -23.41 -6.66
C LYS A 30 27.33 -22.89 -6.52
N GLU A 31 28.13 -22.93 -7.59
CA GLU A 31 29.49 -22.39 -7.58
C GLU A 31 29.51 -20.89 -7.26
N GLN A 32 28.55 -20.11 -7.81
CA GLN A 32 28.39 -18.69 -7.48
C GLN A 32 28.07 -18.47 -6.00
N PHE A 33 27.20 -19.29 -5.41
CA PHE A 33 26.88 -19.23 -3.99
C PHE A 33 28.09 -19.53 -3.11
N GLU A 34 28.89 -20.54 -3.46
CA GLU A 34 30.12 -20.89 -2.75
C GLU A 34 31.17 -19.76 -2.86
N ALA A 35 31.29 -19.12 -4.03
CA ALA A 35 32.20 -18.00 -4.25
C ALA A 35 31.85 -16.75 -3.43
N LEU A 36 30.58 -16.56 -3.05
CA LEU A 36 30.15 -15.46 -2.19
C LEU A 36 30.61 -15.61 -0.74
N ASN A 37 31.14 -16.78 -0.35
CA ASN A 37 31.75 -17.06 0.96
C ASN A 37 30.91 -16.55 2.14
N VAL A 38 29.59 -16.82 2.11
CA VAL A 38 28.65 -16.38 3.15
C VAL A 38 29.06 -17.04 4.48
N PRO A 39 29.27 -16.27 5.57
CA PRO A 39 29.73 -16.82 6.83
C PRO A 39 28.77 -17.87 7.39
N ALA A 40 29.30 -19.04 7.76
CA ALA A 40 28.52 -20.12 8.38
C ALA A 40 27.84 -19.71 9.71
N SER A 41 28.31 -18.62 10.34
CA SER A 41 27.70 -18.02 11.51
C SER A 41 26.33 -17.37 11.24
N ASN A 42 25.95 -17.18 9.97
CA ASN A 42 24.66 -16.58 9.60
C ASN A 42 23.89 -17.44 8.58
N PRO A 43 23.20 -18.50 9.02
CA PRO A 43 22.42 -19.37 8.14
C PRO A 43 21.21 -18.67 7.51
N ALA A 44 20.68 -17.62 8.13
CA ALA A 44 19.58 -16.82 7.57
C ALA A 44 20.05 -16.05 6.32
N CYS A 45 21.24 -15.44 6.37
CA CYS A 45 21.85 -14.78 5.21
C CYS A 45 22.09 -15.77 4.07
N ALA A 46 22.64 -16.95 4.38
CA ALA A 46 22.85 -18.02 3.40
C ALA A 46 21.52 -18.44 2.72
N THR A 47 20.44 -18.52 3.48
CA THR A 47 19.10 -18.85 2.96
C THR A 47 18.59 -17.78 1.99
N ILE A 48 18.73 -16.49 2.33
CA ILE A 48 18.29 -15.38 1.49
C ILE A 48 19.12 -15.31 0.19
N VAL A 49 20.45 -15.39 0.29
CA VAL A 49 21.33 -15.34 -0.88
C VAL A 49 21.05 -16.51 -1.82
N LYS A 50 20.85 -17.72 -1.28
CA LYS A 50 20.43 -18.90 -2.07
C LYS A 50 19.10 -18.62 -2.79
N ALA A 51 18.09 -18.12 -2.08
CA ALA A 51 16.78 -17.83 -2.65
C ALA A 51 16.83 -16.79 -3.78
N ILE A 52 17.67 -15.75 -3.65
CA ILE A 52 17.89 -14.72 -4.67
C ILE A 52 18.54 -15.32 -5.93
N LEU A 53 19.60 -16.13 -5.78
CA LEU A 53 20.25 -16.79 -6.91
C LEU A 53 19.28 -17.70 -7.67
N CYS A 54 18.43 -18.41 -6.93
CA CYS A 54 17.47 -19.36 -7.49
C CYS A 54 16.26 -18.71 -8.19
N GLN A 55 16.02 -17.40 -8.01
CA GLN A 55 15.00 -16.69 -8.80
C GLN A 55 15.26 -16.77 -10.31
N ARG A 56 16.53 -16.92 -10.73
CA ARG A 56 16.90 -17.09 -12.15
C ARG A 56 16.31 -18.35 -12.80
N CYS A 57 15.97 -19.35 -11.98
CA CYS A 57 15.39 -20.60 -12.45
C CYS A 57 13.86 -20.56 -12.52
N ILE A 58 13.23 -19.48 -12.05
CA ILE A 58 11.78 -19.32 -12.04
C ILE A 58 11.36 -18.61 -13.34
N PRO A 59 10.53 -19.26 -14.19
CA PRO A 59 10.02 -18.60 -15.37
C PRO A 59 9.15 -17.39 -15.02
N SER A 60 9.45 -16.25 -15.64
CA SER A 60 8.67 -15.03 -15.45
C SER A 60 7.41 -15.03 -16.32
N THR A 61 6.30 -14.54 -15.77
CA THR A 61 5.03 -14.33 -16.48
C THR A 61 4.77 -12.86 -16.84
N THR A 62 5.67 -11.96 -16.43
CA THR A 62 5.52 -10.51 -16.59
C THR A 62 6.18 -10.00 -17.88
N SER A 63 5.43 -9.24 -18.67
CA SER A 63 5.92 -8.45 -19.79
C SER A 63 5.93 -6.96 -19.39
N PRO A 64 6.93 -6.16 -19.79
CA PRO A 64 6.84 -4.71 -19.67
C PRO A 64 6.00 -4.14 -20.83
N ASN A 65 4.68 -4.03 -20.60
CA ASN A 65 3.69 -3.08 -21.17
C ASN A 65 3.32 -3.08 -22.68
N PRO A 66 2.18 -2.48 -23.10
CA PRO A 66 0.84 -2.51 -22.49
C PRO A 66 -0.32 -2.61 -23.53
N VAL A 67 -1.57 -2.65 -23.04
CA VAL A 67 -2.84 -2.28 -23.72
C VAL A 67 -3.15 -2.88 -25.10
N ASN A 68 -3.87 -4.01 -25.12
CA ASN A 68 -5.08 -4.21 -25.94
C ASN A 68 -5.69 -5.57 -25.60
N ALA A 69 -6.66 -5.55 -24.69
CA ALA A 69 -7.44 -6.71 -24.31
C ALA A 69 -8.42 -7.06 -25.45
N GLY A 70 -8.13 -8.14 -26.17
CA GLY A 70 -9.06 -8.73 -27.13
C GLY A 70 -8.94 -10.25 -27.32
N SER A 71 -7.91 -10.88 -26.78
CA SER A 71 -7.74 -12.33 -26.87
C SER A 71 -6.85 -12.84 -25.75
N ILE A 72 -7.41 -13.57 -24.78
CA ILE A 72 -6.63 -14.29 -23.77
C ILE A 72 -5.95 -15.47 -24.46
N ARG A 73 -4.78 -15.24 -25.06
CA ARG A 73 -3.84 -16.33 -25.37
C ARG A 73 -2.98 -16.58 -24.13
N PRO A 74 -2.77 -17.84 -23.71
CA PRO A 74 -1.79 -18.15 -22.67
C PRO A 74 -0.43 -17.58 -23.07
N ILE A 75 0.11 -16.68 -22.25
CA ILE A 75 1.43 -16.10 -22.47
C ILE A 75 2.46 -17.19 -22.15
N PRO A 76 3.36 -17.55 -23.08
CA PRO A 76 4.36 -18.56 -22.79
C PRO A 76 5.36 -18.01 -21.74
N PRO A 77 5.65 -18.75 -20.67
CA PRO A 77 6.68 -18.39 -19.71
C PRO A 77 8.03 -18.13 -20.40
N ARG A 78 8.69 -17.02 -20.05
CA ARG A 78 9.99 -16.63 -20.61
C ARG A 78 11.10 -16.74 -19.58
N CYS A 79 12.27 -17.13 -20.06
CA CYS A 79 13.51 -17.13 -19.31
C CYS A 79 14.38 -15.99 -19.81
N THR A 80 14.72 -15.05 -18.93
CA THR A 80 15.74 -14.03 -19.19
C THR A 80 17.11 -14.71 -19.12
N THR A 81 17.82 -14.78 -20.23
CA THR A 81 19.22 -15.20 -20.24
C THR A 81 20.08 -14.01 -19.83
N PRO A 82 21.00 -14.13 -18.86
CA PRO A 82 21.99 -13.10 -18.63
C PRO A 82 22.83 -12.92 -19.92
N PRO A 83 23.21 -11.68 -20.28
CA PRO A 83 24.10 -11.48 -21.42
C PRO A 83 25.43 -12.21 -21.18
N PRO A 84 26.06 -12.79 -22.22
CA PRO A 84 27.41 -13.37 -22.09
C PRO A 84 28.40 -12.29 -21.63
N PRO A 85 29.51 -12.64 -20.95
CA PRO A 85 30.51 -11.67 -20.56
C PRO A 85 31.16 -11.08 -21.82
N SER A 86 30.73 -9.87 -22.20
CA SER A 86 31.28 -9.15 -23.34
C SER A 86 32.68 -8.64 -23.01
N THR A 87 33.72 -9.36 -23.41
CA THR A 87 35.03 -8.75 -23.67
C THR A 87 34.93 -7.94 -24.96
N SER A 88 34.50 -6.69 -24.86
CA SER A 88 34.86 -5.65 -25.83
C SER A 88 34.45 -4.28 -25.32
N SER A 89 35.46 -3.44 -25.18
CA SER A 89 35.35 -1.99 -25.07
C SER A 89 34.55 -1.42 -26.25
N SER A 90 33.30 -1.03 -26.00
CA SER A 90 32.63 -0.03 -26.84
C SER A 90 31.67 0.76 -25.96
N SER A 91 31.84 2.08 -25.99
CA SER A 91 31.00 3.06 -25.31
C SER A 91 29.64 3.13 -26.00
N GLN A 92 28.69 2.32 -25.54
CA GLN A 92 27.26 2.59 -25.68
C GLN A 92 26.61 2.49 -24.30
N PRO A 93 25.56 3.29 -24.00
CA PRO A 93 24.94 3.28 -22.69
C PRO A 93 24.41 1.87 -22.44
N GLN A 94 24.95 1.21 -21.43
CA GLN A 94 24.44 -0.07 -20.96
C GLN A 94 22.99 0.16 -20.56
N GLN A 95 22.06 -0.36 -21.36
CA GLN A 95 20.71 -0.57 -20.91
C GLN A 95 20.79 -1.73 -19.93
N GLU A 96 21.08 -1.38 -18.68
CA GLU A 96 21.11 -2.31 -17.55
C GLU A 96 19.76 -3.04 -17.50
N ASP A 97 19.85 -4.34 -17.26
CA ASP A 97 18.72 -5.18 -16.86
C ASP A 97 17.94 -4.41 -15.79
N ALA A 98 16.66 -4.11 -16.04
CA ALA A 98 15.88 -3.16 -15.25
C ALA A 98 15.59 -3.71 -13.84
N GLY A 99 16.62 -3.72 -12.98
CA GLY A 99 16.51 -4.02 -11.57
C GLY A 99 15.67 -2.96 -10.87
N THR A 100 14.91 -3.37 -9.86
CA THR A 100 14.23 -2.42 -8.98
C THR A 100 15.25 -1.89 -7.97
N CYS A 101 15.57 -0.60 -8.06
CA CYS A 101 16.42 0.07 -7.07
C CYS A 101 15.54 0.61 -5.93
N LEU A 102 15.94 0.34 -4.69
CA LEU A 102 15.35 0.95 -3.50
C LEU A 102 16.26 2.08 -3.02
N GLU A 103 15.74 3.31 -3.00
CA GLU A 103 16.41 4.48 -2.45
C GLU A 103 15.75 4.85 -1.13
N ARG A 104 16.54 5.04 -0.07
CA ARG A 104 16.02 5.48 1.22
C ARG A 104 15.69 6.96 1.16
N LEU A 105 14.43 7.31 1.38
CA LEU A 105 14.04 8.69 1.66
C LEU A 105 14.42 9.03 3.12
N ALA A 106 15.45 9.86 3.30
CA ALA A 106 15.84 10.34 4.61
C ALA A 106 14.78 11.31 5.17
N GLY A 107 14.55 11.29 6.50
CA GLY A 107 13.59 12.17 7.17
C GLY A 107 12.16 11.62 7.32
N ALA A 108 11.86 10.45 6.75
CA ALA A 108 10.55 9.80 6.90
C ALA A 108 10.39 9.15 8.29
N ALA A 109 9.22 9.32 8.91
CA ALA A 109 8.81 8.64 10.14
C ALA A 109 8.65 7.12 9.91
N THR A 110 8.71 6.33 10.98
CA THR A 110 8.70 4.86 10.93
C THR A 110 7.35 4.25 10.54
N ASN A 111 6.24 4.96 10.75
CA ASN A 111 4.87 4.52 10.46
C ASN A 111 4.18 5.50 9.49
N LEU A 112 4.73 5.61 8.28
CA LEU A 112 4.30 6.56 7.25
C LEU A 112 3.45 5.88 6.17
N GLY A 113 2.23 6.37 5.96
CA GLY A 113 1.47 6.11 4.74
C GLY A 113 1.69 7.20 3.70
N MET A 114 1.57 6.85 2.42
CA MET A 114 1.81 7.77 1.31
C MET A 114 0.79 7.54 0.18
N VAL A 115 0.25 8.64 -0.35
CA VAL A 115 -0.63 8.65 -1.52
C VAL A 115 -0.09 9.64 -2.54
N ALA A 116 0.17 9.19 -3.77
CA ALA A 116 0.66 10.07 -4.82
C ALA A 116 -0.39 11.13 -5.21
N HIS A 117 0.05 12.36 -5.44
CA HIS A 117 -0.82 13.41 -5.94
C HIS A 117 -1.12 13.15 -7.44
N PRO A 118 -2.40 13.18 -7.87
CA PRO A 118 -2.81 12.72 -9.20
C PRO A 118 -2.49 13.69 -10.36
N ASP A 119 -1.95 14.88 -10.06
CA ASP A 119 -1.61 15.90 -11.06
C ASP A 119 -0.28 15.67 -11.78
N GLY A 120 0.44 14.58 -11.48
CA GLY A 120 1.74 14.29 -12.09
C GLY A 120 2.89 15.21 -11.64
N SER A 121 2.68 16.05 -10.63
CA SER A 121 3.70 17.00 -10.12
C SER A 121 4.86 16.35 -9.36
N GLY A 122 4.82 15.03 -9.14
CA GLY A 122 5.76 14.33 -8.26
C GLY A 122 5.53 14.62 -6.77
N ARG A 123 4.39 15.22 -6.41
CA ARG A 123 4.00 15.43 -5.01
C ARG A 123 3.28 14.20 -4.45
N ALA A 124 3.29 14.08 -3.13
CA ALA A 124 2.57 13.05 -2.42
C ALA A 124 2.00 13.59 -1.11
N PHE A 125 0.85 13.04 -0.72
CA PHE A 125 0.30 13.18 0.61
C PHE A 125 0.96 12.15 1.51
N LEU A 126 1.52 12.61 2.61
CA LEU A 126 2.12 11.80 3.64
C LEU A 126 1.27 11.86 4.89
N TYR A 127 1.17 10.77 5.61
CA TYR A 127 0.53 10.76 6.90
C TYR A 127 1.19 9.77 7.85
N THR A 128 1.25 10.10 9.14
CA THR A 128 1.69 9.13 10.14
C THR A 128 0.49 8.59 10.91
N GLN A 129 0.64 7.39 11.46
CA GLN A 129 -0.44 6.77 12.20
C GLN A 129 -0.73 7.48 13.53
N ASP A 130 0.28 8.05 14.20
CA ASP A 130 0.18 8.40 15.62
C ASP A 130 -0.10 9.89 15.89
N ASP A 131 0.11 10.78 14.91
CA ASP A 131 -0.10 12.22 15.09
C ASP A 131 -1.34 12.76 14.36
N GLY A 132 -2.05 11.94 13.59
CA GLY A 132 -3.28 12.34 12.90
C GLY A 132 -3.08 13.43 11.85
N LYS A 133 -1.83 13.69 11.44
CA LYS A 133 -1.48 14.76 10.51
C LYS A 133 -1.26 14.23 9.11
N VAL A 134 -1.65 15.03 8.13
CA VAL A 134 -1.38 14.81 6.72
C VAL A 134 -0.60 15.99 6.16
N TRP A 135 0.53 15.73 5.52
CA TRP A 135 1.38 16.71 4.84
C TRP A 135 1.31 16.53 3.34
N LEU A 136 1.45 17.63 2.59
CA LEU A 136 1.71 17.59 1.15
C LEU A 136 3.19 17.90 0.90
N VAL A 137 3.92 16.92 0.37
CA VAL A 137 5.37 17.03 0.12
C VAL A 137 5.71 16.82 -1.35
N ALA A 138 6.87 17.33 -1.77
CA ALA A 138 7.48 16.99 -3.05
C ALA A 138 8.39 15.75 -2.88
N VAL A 139 8.18 14.72 -3.70
CA VAL A 139 9.06 13.55 -3.70
C VAL A 139 10.35 13.91 -4.45
N PRO A 140 11.54 13.71 -3.85
CA PRO A 140 12.80 13.99 -4.52
C PRO A 140 12.96 13.21 -5.83
N ALA A 141 13.72 13.79 -6.77
CA ALA A 141 14.07 13.09 -8.00
C ALA A 141 14.85 11.80 -7.67
N ARG A 142 14.57 10.74 -8.43
CA ARG A 142 15.25 9.45 -8.27
C ARG A 142 16.76 9.62 -8.40
N GLY A 143 17.53 9.05 -7.47
CA GLY A 143 18.99 9.11 -7.44
C GLY A 143 19.56 10.45 -6.99
N SER A 144 18.73 11.40 -6.54
CA SER A 144 19.21 12.68 -6.02
C SER A 144 19.87 12.56 -4.64
N GLY A 145 19.56 11.50 -3.87
CA GLY A 145 19.99 11.36 -2.48
C GLY A 145 19.42 12.44 -1.54
N ALA A 146 18.50 13.28 -2.03
CA ALA A 146 17.92 14.35 -1.23
C ALA A 146 16.92 13.79 -0.22
N ALA A 147 16.92 14.37 0.99
CA ALA A 147 15.96 14.02 2.03
C ALA A 147 14.55 14.50 1.66
N LEU A 148 13.54 13.75 2.11
CA LEU A 148 12.14 14.14 2.00
C LEU A 148 11.93 15.35 2.91
N GLN A 149 11.68 16.51 2.31
CA GLN A 149 11.43 17.74 3.05
C GLN A 149 9.98 17.73 3.53
N VAL A 150 9.77 17.42 4.80
CA VAL A 150 8.50 17.69 5.49
C VAL A 150 8.65 19.08 6.10
N ASP A 151 8.25 20.12 5.38
CA ASP A 151 8.38 21.52 5.80
C ASP A 151 7.46 21.86 7.00
N GLY A 152 7.83 21.41 8.20
CA GLY A 152 7.22 21.77 9.48
C GLY A 152 5.69 21.85 9.50
N ASP A 153 5.14 22.70 10.38
CA ASP A 153 3.69 22.94 10.47
C ASP A 153 3.12 23.65 9.23
N GLY A 154 3.96 24.21 8.34
CA GLY A 154 3.54 24.92 7.13
C GLY A 154 3.14 24.01 5.96
N ALA A 155 3.52 22.73 5.99
CA ALA A 155 3.16 21.73 4.98
C ALA A 155 2.00 20.82 5.41
N ILE A 156 1.54 20.93 6.67
CA ILE A 156 0.36 20.22 7.16
C ILE A 156 -0.84 20.76 6.38
N ILE A 157 -1.54 19.85 5.72
CA ILE A 157 -2.80 20.18 5.07
C ILE A 157 -3.96 19.81 5.97
N LEU A 158 -3.91 18.68 6.68
CA LEU A 158 -5.00 18.21 7.54
C LEU A 158 -4.41 17.85 8.90
N ASP A 159 -5.02 18.39 9.94
CA ASP A 159 -4.71 18.08 11.34
C ASP A 159 -6.00 17.58 11.99
N LEU A 160 -6.12 16.26 12.10
CA LEU A 160 -7.20 15.63 12.85
C LEU A 160 -6.82 15.76 14.33
N ALA A 161 -6.98 16.96 14.87
CA ALA A 161 -6.50 17.31 16.21
C ALA A 161 -7.16 16.41 17.27
N GLY A 162 -6.39 15.45 17.80
CA GLY A 162 -6.81 14.59 18.90
C GLY A 162 -5.75 13.57 19.23
N SER A 163 -5.17 13.64 20.43
CA SER A 163 -4.10 12.76 20.92
C SER A 163 -4.49 11.28 21.09
N ALA A 164 -5.65 10.88 20.56
CA ALA A 164 -6.21 9.54 20.64
C ALA A 164 -6.79 9.07 19.30
N LEU A 165 -6.35 9.70 18.21
CA LEU A 165 -6.69 9.33 16.85
C LEU A 165 -5.50 8.59 16.26
N ARG A 166 -5.77 7.42 15.69
CA ARG A 166 -4.80 6.68 14.91
C ARG A 166 -5.23 6.64 13.46
N LEU A 167 -4.46 7.29 12.61
CA LEU A 167 -4.75 7.40 11.18
C LEU A 167 -4.40 6.10 10.47
N THR A 168 -5.39 5.47 9.85
CA THR A 168 -5.27 4.12 9.26
C THR A 168 -5.24 4.13 7.74
N GLY A 169 -5.79 5.16 7.10
CA GLY A 169 -5.83 5.25 5.65
C GLY A 169 -6.17 6.64 5.14
N LEU A 170 -5.73 6.89 3.91
CA LEU A 170 -5.99 8.09 3.13
C LEU A 170 -6.24 7.66 1.68
N ALA A 171 -7.29 8.18 1.05
CA ALA A 171 -7.59 7.93 -0.35
C ALA A 171 -8.04 9.22 -1.04
N LEU A 172 -7.59 9.43 -2.27
CA LEU A 172 -8.05 10.55 -3.11
C LEU A 172 -9.13 10.05 -4.05
N HIS A 173 -10.17 10.85 -4.25
CA HIS A 173 -11.18 10.56 -5.25
C HIS A 173 -10.53 10.39 -6.65
N PRO A 174 -11.02 9.49 -7.51
CA PRO A 174 -10.49 9.34 -8.88
C PRO A 174 -10.45 10.67 -9.65
N GLU A 175 -11.45 11.51 -9.43
CA GLU A 175 -11.55 12.87 -9.99
C GLU A 175 -11.02 13.99 -9.06
N PHE A 176 -10.08 13.69 -8.15
CA PHE A 176 -9.57 14.64 -7.15
C PHE A 176 -9.08 15.97 -7.76
N THR A 177 -8.48 15.95 -8.95
CA THR A 177 -8.02 17.18 -9.63
C THR A 177 -9.16 18.14 -10.00
N THR A 178 -10.40 17.64 -10.11
CA THR A 178 -11.58 18.44 -10.44
C THR A 178 -12.43 18.74 -9.21
N ASN A 179 -12.56 17.79 -8.29
CA ASN A 179 -13.50 17.88 -7.18
C ASN A 179 -12.84 18.13 -5.81
N GLY A 180 -11.52 17.94 -5.69
CA GLY A 180 -10.77 18.15 -4.45
C GLY A 180 -11.19 17.25 -3.29
N ARG A 181 -11.82 16.10 -3.55
CA ARG A 181 -12.36 15.21 -2.51
C ARG A 181 -11.33 14.19 -2.05
N LEU A 182 -11.02 14.20 -0.77
CA LEU A 182 -10.18 13.19 -0.14
C LEU A 182 -10.95 12.50 0.99
N PHE A 183 -10.59 11.26 1.25
CA PHE A 183 -11.22 10.42 2.25
C PHE A 183 -10.17 9.96 3.23
N VAL A 184 -10.56 9.94 4.50
CA VAL A 184 -9.67 9.58 5.59
C VAL A 184 -10.33 8.52 6.43
N SER A 185 -9.54 7.54 6.86
CA SER A 185 -9.98 6.54 7.83
C SER A 185 -9.06 6.54 9.05
N TYR A 186 -9.67 6.59 10.23
CA TYR A 186 -8.93 6.60 11.49
C TYR A 186 -9.69 5.83 12.56
N THR A 187 -8.97 5.44 13.60
CA THR A 187 -9.57 4.91 14.83
C THR A 187 -9.50 5.95 15.93
N CYS A 188 -10.60 6.15 16.66
CA CYS A 188 -10.67 7.09 17.78
C CYS A 188 -11.02 6.38 19.10
N ASP A 189 -10.52 6.89 20.22
CA ASP A 189 -10.96 6.53 21.57
C ASP A 189 -11.94 7.58 22.11
N SER A 190 -13.20 7.19 22.28
CA SER A 190 -14.26 8.06 22.80
C SER A 190 -14.02 8.49 24.25
N ALA A 191 -13.15 7.80 25.01
CA ALA A 191 -12.77 8.19 26.37
C ALA A 191 -11.78 9.36 26.39
N ALA A 192 -10.92 9.46 25.36
CA ALA A 192 -9.89 10.49 25.26
C ALA A 192 -10.35 11.70 24.44
N SER A 193 -11.34 11.53 23.55
CA SER A 193 -12.00 12.65 22.87
C SER A 193 -13.51 12.40 22.76
N PRO A 194 -14.31 12.94 23.70
CA PRO A 194 -15.77 12.77 23.69
C PRO A 194 -16.46 13.47 22.51
N ALA A 195 -15.75 14.33 21.77
CA ALA A 195 -16.24 14.92 20.52
C ALA A 195 -16.53 13.86 19.45
N PHE A 196 -15.79 12.75 19.43
CA PHE A 196 -16.01 11.63 18.49
C PHE A 196 -17.10 10.67 18.96
N GLY A 197 -17.43 10.66 20.26
CA GLY A 197 -18.50 9.83 20.83
C GLY A 197 -19.90 10.47 20.78
N GLY A 198 -20.00 11.71 20.28
CA GLY A 198 -21.21 12.51 20.34
C GLY A 198 -21.65 13.03 18.98
N ALA A 199 -22.58 12.32 18.33
CA ALA A 199 -23.62 12.91 17.48
C ALA A 199 -23.19 13.98 16.43
N GLY A 200 -22.04 13.80 15.79
CA GLY A 200 -21.68 14.47 14.53
C GLY A 200 -22.26 13.71 13.34
N SER A 201 -23.57 13.80 13.15
CA SER A 201 -24.35 13.44 11.94
C SER A 201 -24.33 12.01 11.37
N PHE A 202 -23.61 11.02 11.91
CA PHE A 202 -23.70 9.63 11.41
C PHE A 202 -23.76 8.59 12.54
N SER A 203 -24.97 8.13 12.87
CA SER A 203 -25.18 6.90 13.66
C SER A 203 -25.32 5.72 12.69
N SER A 204 -24.21 5.07 12.36
CA SER A 204 -24.28 3.76 11.69
C SER A 204 -24.77 2.73 12.72
N ALA A 205 -25.72 1.86 12.34
CA ALA A 205 -26.21 0.79 13.22
C ALA A 205 -25.10 -0.21 13.65
N ALA A 206 -23.93 -0.17 12.99
CA ALA A 206 -22.75 -0.96 13.36
C ALA A 206 -21.81 -0.24 14.34
N ALA A 207 -22.00 1.05 14.59
CA ALA A 207 -21.44 1.74 15.75
C ALA A 207 -22.31 1.40 16.96
N GLY A 208 -22.14 0.19 17.50
CA GLY A 208 -22.88 -0.23 18.69
C GLY A 208 -22.80 0.83 19.79
N ASN A 209 -23.93 1.16 20.42
CA ASN A 209 -23.95 2.06 21.57
C ASN A 209 -23.01 1.51 22.65
N GLY A 210 -21.90 2.21 22.92
CA GLY A 210 -20.97 1.88 24.01
C GLY A 210 -19.58 1.36 23.62
N SER A 211 -19.25 1.24 22.32
CA SER A 211 -17.86 0.93 21.94
C SER A 211 -16.93 2.13 22.19
N ARG A 212 -15.94 1.93 23.08
CA ARG A 212 -14.89 2.91 23.40
C ARG A 212 -14.04 3.27 22.18
N TYR A 213 -13.67 2.26 21.41
CA TYR A 213 -12.92 2.44 20.17
C TYR A 213 -13.85 2.38 18.97
N GLN A 214 -13.67 3.27 18.02
CA GLN A 214 -14.45 3.30 16.78
C GLN A 214 -13.54 3.45 15.57
N LEU A 215 -13.89 2.79 14.46
CA LEU A 215 -13.28 2.99 13.15
C LEU A 215 -14.21 3.90 12.36
N VAL A 216 -13.67 5.04 11.92
CA VAL A 216 -14.42 6.09 11.24
C VAL A 216 -13.83 6.32 9.86
N VAL A 217 -14.70 6.58 8.87
CA VAL A 217 -14.33 7.04 7.53
C VAL A 217 -15.05 8.35 7.26
N GLU A 218 -14.30 9.38 6.88
CA GLU A 218 -14.78 10.73 6.63
C GLU A 218 -14.32 11.26 5.27
N GLU A 219 -15.12 12.16 4.73
CA GLU A 219 -14.83 12.90 3.51
C GLU A 219 -14.45 14.34 3.85
N PHE A 220 -13.34 14.79 3.27
CA PHE A 220 -12.86 16.16 3.34
C PHE A 220 -12.78 16.76 1.94
N THR A 221 -12.98 18.08 1.85
CA THR A 221 -12.78 18.81 0.60
C THR A 221 -11.64 19.81 0.72
N THR A 222 -10.86 19.88 -0.34
CA THR A 222 -9.78 20.84 -0.51
C THR A 222 -10.19 22.01 -1.42
N LYS A 223 -11.45 22.08 -1.88
CA LYS A 223 -11.94 23.21 -2.67
C LYS A 223 -11.81 24.50 -1.86
N GLY A 224 -11.06 25.46 -2.39
CA GLY A 224 -10.71 26.71 -1.71
C GLY A 224 -9.31 26.73 -1.09
N VAL A 225 -8.56 25.62 -1.17
CA VAL A 225 -7.16 25.52 -0.73
C VAL A 225 -6.25 25.53 -1.97
N ASP A 226 -5.49 26.61 -2.15
CA ASP A 226 -4.51 26.69 -3.24
C ASP A 226 -3.26 25.85 -2.90
N TYR A 227 -3.13 24.69 -3.55
CA TYR A 227 -1.90 23.89 -3.51
C TYR A 227 -0.85 24.35 -4.53
N GLY A 228 -0.97 25.57 -5.06
CA GLY A 228 0.01 26.17 -5.96
C GLY A 228 1.38 26.38 -5.30
N MET A 229 2.40 26.59 -6.14
CA MET A 229 3.83 26.71 -5.81
C MET A 229 4.19 28.02 -5.06
N GLY A 230 3.26 28.60 -4.28
CA GLY A 230 3.41 29.87 -3.59
C GLY A 230 3.70 29.70 -2.10
N THR A 231 4.76 30.39 -1.66
CA THR A 231 5.17 30.74 -0.29
C THR A 231 4.27 30.29 0.86
N HIS A 232 4.86 29.60 1.85
CA HIS A 232 4.37 29.33 3.22
C HIS A 232 3.36 30.36 3.76
N GLN A 233 2.09 30.21 3.39
CA GLN A 233 0.97 30.99 3.88
C GLN A 233 -0.05 29.97 4.37
N ALA A 234 -0.56 30.19 5.58
CA ALA A 234 -1.44 29.30 6.32
C ALA A 234 -2.46 28.63 5.38
N ARG A 235 -2.18 27.38 5.02
CA ARG A 235 -3.05 26.61 4.13
C ARG A 235 -4.31 26.31 4.93
N ALA A 236 -5.44 26.77 4.43
CA ALA A 236 -6.72 26.43 5.02
C ALA A 236 -6.84 24.90 5.10
N ALA A 237 -7.10 24.37 6.29
CA ALA A 237 -7.30 22.95 6.47
C ALA A 237 -8.51 22.50 5.63
N PRO A 238 -8.46 21.33 4.98
CA PRO A 238 -9.62 20.73 4.33
C PRO A 238 -10.79 20.76 5.30
N THR A 239 -11.93 21.24 4.80
CA THR A 239 -13.14 21.28 5.61
C THR A 239 -13.78 19.89 5.57
N GLU A 240 -14.11 19.36 6.75
CA GLU A 240 -14.90 18.13 6.84
C GLU A 240 -16.23 18.34 6.11
N VAL A 241 -16.53 17.46 5.18
CA VAL A 241 -17.77 17.50 4.39
C VAL A 241 -18.83 16.64 5.06
N ARG A 242 -18.45 15.41 5.43
CA ARG A 242 -19.35 14.42 6.05
C ARG A 242 -18.62 13.17 6.53
N GLY A 243 -19.22 12.48 7.50
CA GLY A 243 -18.98 11.07 7.77
C GLY A 243 -19.51 10.15 6.66
N ILE A 244 -18.77 9.10 6.33
CA ILE A 244 -19.17 8.05 5.39
C ILE A 244 -19.57 6.78 6.13
N PHE A 245 -18.80 6.42 7.16
CA PHE A 245 -19.00 5.18 7.90
C PHE A 245 -18.40 5.26 9.30
N ALA A 246 -19.05 4.61 10.26
CA ALA A 246 -18.52 4.41 11.60
C ALA A 246 -18.89 3.01 12.10
N MET A 247 -17.96 2.33 12.77
CA MET A 247 -18.26 1.07 13.45
C MET A 247 -17.54 0.96 14.78
N GLY A 248 -18.17 0.28 15.74
CA GLY A 248 -17.56 -0.04 17.01
C GLY A 248 -16.47 -1.09 16.84
N LEU A 249 -15.38 -0.91 17.57
CA LEU A 249 -14.28 -1.87 17.63
C LEU A 249 -14.22 -2.50 19.03
N PRO A 250 -13.88 -3.79 19.15
CA PRO A 250 -13.79 -4.46 20.45
C PRO A 250 -12.71 -3.82 21.34
N PRO A 251 -12.81 -3.90 22.68
CA PRO A 251 -11.93 -3.18 23.62
C PRO A 251 -10.48 -3.68 23.64
N GLN A 252 -10.21 -4.86 23.10
CA GLN A 252 -8.87 -5.48 23.02
C GLN A 252 -8.01 -4.93 21.86
N LEU A 253 -8.36 -3.76 21.32
CA LEU A 253 -7.93 -3.32 19.99
C LEU A 253 -6.56 -2.65 19.87
N GLU A 254 -5.61 -2.94 20.75
CA GLU A 254 -4.22 -2.58 20.44
C GLU A 254 -3.78 -3.25 19.11
N ASP A 255 -4.43 -4.37 18.73
CA ASP A 255 -4.07 -5.20 17.59
C ASP A 255 -5.05 -5.26 16.40
N ALA A 256 -6.19 -4.54 16.37
CA ALA A 256 -6.97 -4.54 15.12
C ALA A 256 -6.28 -3.72 14.04
N ARG A 257 -5.72 -4.52 13.13
CA ARG A 257 -5.09 -4.13 11.89
C ARG A 257 -6.17 -4.05 10.82
N GLY A 258 -6.29 -2.88 10.20
CA GLY A 258 -7.33 -2.60 9.22
C GLY A 258 -7.53 -1.10 9.11
N GLY A 259 -8.62 -0.70 8.47
CA GLY A 259 -8.91 0.70 8.21
C GLY A 259 -8.28 1.22 6.92
N GLN A 260 -7.55 0.39 6.16
CA GLN A 260 -7.06 0.82 4.86
C GLN A 260 -8.24 1.14 3.93
N ILE A 261 -8.19 2.31 3.31
CA ILE A 261 -9.15 2.75 2.30
C ILE A 261 -8.47 2.91 0.94
N PHE A 262 -9.19 2.61 -0.13
CA PHE A 262 -8.68 2.78 -1.50
C PHE A 262 -9.82 2.85 -2.52
N PHE A 263 -9.52 3.47 -3.66
CA PHE A 263 -10.30 3.29 -4.89
C PHE A 263 -9.62 2.23 -5.75
N ARG A 264 -10.39 1.36 -6.39
CA ARG A 264 -9.86 0.28 -7.19
C ARG A 264 -9.10 0.83 -8.42
N PRO A 265 -7.83 0.46 -8.65
CA PRO A 265 -7.11 0.84 -9.86
C PRO A 265 -7.74 0.21 -11.10
N GLY A 266 -8.03 1.01 -12.13
CA GLY A 266 -8.55 0.53 -13.42
C GLY A 266 -9.96 -0.05 -13.39
N GLY A 267 -10.71 0.18 -12.31
CA GLY A 267 -12.16 -0.09 -12.25
C GLY A 267 -12.94 1.20 -12.44
N ASP A 268 -13.92 1.19 -13.34
CA ASP A 268 -14.81 2.34 -13.59
C ASP A 268 -15.96 2.43 -12.55
N ASP A 269 -15.88 1.65 -11.46
CA ASP A 269 -16.99 1.58 -10.51
C ASP A 269 -17.06 2.82 -9.60
N GLY A 270 -15.96 3.58 -9.41
CA GLY A 270 -15.96 4.80 -8.60
C GLY A 270 -16.23 4.58 -7.11
N HIS A 271 -16.21 3.33 -6.63
CA HIS A 271 -16.53 3.02 -5.24
C HIS A 271 -15.31 3.17 -4.33
N LEU A 272 -15.56 3.66 -3.11
CA LEU A 272 -14.57 3.65 -2.04
C LEU A 272 -14.61 2.28 -1.35
N TYR A 273 -13.44 1.66 -1.16
CA TYR A 273 -13.32 0.39 -0.46
C TYR A 273 -12.65 0.59 0.90
N LEU A 274 -13.14 -0.13 1.92
CA LEU A 274 -12.57 -0.18 3.26
C LEU A 274 -12.26 -1.63 3.63
N ALA A 275 -11.01 -1.91 3.95
CA ALA A 275 -10.59 -3.20 4.48
C ALA A 275 -10.65 -3.18 6.02
N VAL A 276 -11.50 -4.02 6.60
CA VAL A 276 -11.72 -4.08 8.06
C VAL A 276 -11.08 -5.34 8.63
N GLY A 277 -10.25 -5.16 9.66
CA GLY A 277 -9.67 -6.26 10.42
C GLY A 277 -10.72 -7.00 11.25
N ARG A 278 -10.51 -8.30 11.48
CA ARG A 278 -11.40 -9.08 12.36
C ARG A 278 -11.18 -8.77 13.85
N GLY A 279 -9.95 -8.39 14.22
CA GLY A 279 -9.50 -8.45 15.62
C GLY A 279 -9.40 -9.91 16.10
N ASP A 280 -8.56 -10.15 17.10
CA ASP A 280 -8.27 -11.47 17.68
C ASP A 280 -9.03 -11.72 19.00
N GLY A 281 -10.01 -10.87 19.33
CA GLY A 281 -10.80 -10.95 20.55
C GLY A 281 -11.53 -12.30 20.70
N ALA A 282 -11.01 -13.13 21.60
CA ALA A 282 -11.65 -14.34 22.06
C ALA A 282 -12.93 -14.01 22.84
N GLY A 283 -14.09 -14.20 22.21
CA GLY A 283 -15.37 -14.42 22.88
C GLY A 283 -16.17 -13.18 23.29
N GLY A 284 -17.40 -13.10 22.78
CA GLY A 284 -18.55 -12.64 23.56
C GLY A 284 -19.12 -11.26 23.29
N GLU A 285 -18.35 -10.31 22.74
CA GLU A 285 -18.90 -8.98 22.42
C GLU A 285 -19.38 -8.91 20.97
N ALA A 286 -20.47 -8.16 20.75
CA ALA A 286 -21.15 -8.03 19.47
C ALA A 286 -20.19 -7.49 18.39
N SER A 287 -19.50 -8.41 17.71
CA SER A 287 -18.63 -8.11 16.60
C SER A 287 -19.47 -7.50 15.49
N SER A 288 -19.09 -6.30 15.05
CA SER A 288 -19.70 -5.63 13.90
C SER A 288 -19.84 -6.62 12.73
N PRO A 289 -20.95 -6.61 11.98
CA PRO A 289 -21.13 -7.50 10.82
C PRO A 289 -20.08 -7.26 9.72
N PHE A 290 -19.31 -6.18 9.82
CA PHE A 290 -18.27 -5.81 8.88
C PHE A 290 -16.86 -6.29 9.27
N SER A 291 -16.68 -6.85 10.47
CA SER A 291 -15.37 -7.33 10.94
C SER A 291 -14.80 -8.42 10.02
N GLY A 292 -13.56 -8.26 9.58
CA GLY A 292 -12.89 -9.22 8.68
C GLY A 292 -13.41 -9.19 7.23
N LYS A 293 -14.03 -8.09 6.81
CA LYS A 293 -14.62 -7.93 5.47
C LYS A 293 -14.02 -6.74 4.72
N ILE A 294 -14.20 -6.75 3.40
CA ILE A 294 -14.01 -5.58 2.55
C ILE A 294 -15.38 -4.98 2.30
N ILE A 295 -15.57 -3.73 2.71
CA ILE A 295 -16.78 -2.94 2.49
C ILE A 295 -16.56 -2.06 1.27
N ARG A 296 -17.59 -1.88 0.44
CA ARG A 296 -17.62 -0.84 -0.60
C ARG A 296 -18.71 0.20 -0.30
N PHE A 297 -18.44 1.44 -0.68
CA PHE A 297 -19.35 2.58 -0.57
C PHE A 297 -19.48 3.26 -1.94
N ASP A 298 -20.71 3.58 -2.34
CA ASP A 298 -20.94 4.58 -3.38
C ASP A 298 -20.82 5.96 -2.73
N VAL A 299 -19.78 6.69 -3.11
CA VAL A 299 -19.48 8.02 -2.54
C VAL A 299 -20.04 9.16 -3.40
N ASP A 300 -20.59 8.86 -4.58
CA ASP A 300 -21.05 9.85 -5.57
C ASP A 300 -22.57 10.00 -5.60
N HIS A 301 -23.31 8.94 -5.27
CA HIS A 301 -24.78 8.95 -5.30
C HIS A 301 -25.41 8.92 -3.90
N ILE A 302 -25.86 10.08 -3.43
CA ILE A 302 -26.63 10.20 -2.17
C ILE A 302 -28.14 10.02 -2.50
N PRO A 303 -28.91 9.21 -1.74
CA PRO A 303 -28.60 8.63 -0.43
C PRO A 303 -28.08 7.18 -0.45
N GLY A 304 -27.53 6.70 -1.57
CA GLY A 304 -27.11 5.30 -1.80
C GLY A 304 -25.90 4.80 -1.00
N ASN A 305 -25.47 5.52 0.03
CA ASN A 305 -24.25 5.25 0.81
C ASN A 305 -24.37 4.07 1.79
N GLU A 306 -25.31 3.13 1.60
CA GLU A 306 -25.36 1.95 2.46
C GLU A 306 -24.09 1.11 2.29
N PRO A 307 -23.41 0.73 3.39
CA PRO A 307 -22.21 -0.09 3.34
C PRO A 307 -22.53 -1.46 2.75
N GLN A 308 -21.86 -1.83 1.65
CA GLN A 308 -22.05 -3.14 1.02
C GLN A 308 -20.83 -4.03 1.25
N ILE A 309 -21.08 -5.27 1.68
CA ILE A 309 -20.02 -6.27 1.80
C ILE A 309 -19.60 -6.68 0.38
N PHE A 310 -18.38 -6.31 0.00
CA PHE A 310 -17.78 -6.69 -1.27
C PHE A 310 -17.12 -8.06 -1.20
N ALA A 311 -16.41 -8.33 -0.10
CA ALA A 311 -15.76 -9.61 0.15
C ALA A 311 -15.75 -9.93 1.63
N SER A 312 -15.83 -11.22 1.97
CA SER A 312 -15.67 -11.74 3.34
C SER A 312 -14.33 -12.48 3.45
N GLY A 313 -13.75 -12.50 4.65
CA GLY A 313 -12.53 -13.27 4.94
C GLY A 313 -12.70 -14.78 4.82
N LEU A 314 -11.58 -15.51 4.72
CA LEU A 314 -11.59 -16.97 4.69
C LEU A 314 -12.12 -17.53 6.02
N GLY A 315 -13.25 -18.24 5.96
CA GLY A 315 -13.87 -18.91 7.11
C GLY A 315 -15.29 -18.45 7.46
N ASP A 316 -15.83 -17.47 6.73
CA ASP A 316 -17.26 -17.10 6.74
C ASP A 316 -18.04 -17.78 5.59
#